data_AF-A0AAD7ZQA0-F1
#
_entry.id   AF-A0AAD7ZQA0-F1
#
_cell.length_a   1.000
_cell.length_b   1.000
_cell.length_c   1.000
_cell.angle_alpha   90.00
_cell.angle_beta   90.00
_cell.angle_gamma   90.00
#
_symmetry.space_group_name_H-M   'P 1'
#
loop_
_entity.id
_entity.type
_entity.pdbx_description
1 polymer ?
#
loop_
_entity_poly.entity_id
_entity_poly.type
_entity_poly.pdbx_seq_one_letter_code
_entity_poly.pdbx_strand_id
1 'polypeptide(L)'
;MKLELAGVTLDSSTDDLSNVATCERRNVRHQRNDLSMDSGIQGSSCDLAARSSSSEEPMDNDSLNRTYVSYSTPSLDDVTIMAACNGTDKVSCDDNQVNECVKPEHFVVVAIDIGTTYSGYAFCFSRDPDSIIHMMRKWEGGDPGLNNQKTPTTLLLSPNGEFHSFGFAARDYFHDLDIQEAKKWFFFDKFKMALHHNQDLNRSTQLQAANGQSVPALKIFAHALRHLKCHALRELSDQTGSSVAVQDVRWVVTVPAIWKQPAKQFMREAAYQAGLCEPQRPEGLLIALEPEAASICCRKLRLNQLVPERFPENGETKMKRVSNSTLSLPLEHTGNKLVLEESTEGTRYMVVDCGGGTVDITVHELSECHGTLRELHKATGGPWGSMGVDFEFEKLLDEVFEAEFMTQFKLKRPAAYIELMLSFEARKRSASHHRDSTFNIFPPFAFIDYYRKYKGKEIEQAVKKCGRKDISWSTQGMLRLQPSVMMELFRPMLNKITQGLNGKVVQATSLAICGFGYAECHRFDS
;
A
#
# COMPACT_ATOMS: atom_id res chain seq x y z
N MET A 1 46.88 -33.51 29.48
CA MET A 1 47.34 -34.13 28.21
C MET A 1 47.21 -33.06 27.15
N LYS A 2 48.22 -32.24 26.81
CA LYS A 2 49.66 -32.47 26.52
C LYS A 2 49.90 -33.01 25.09
N LEU A 3 50.35 -32.11 24.21
CA LEU A 3 51.17 -32.22 22.99
C LEU A 3 51.00 -30.87 22.25
N GLU A 4 51.84 -29.84 22.45
CA GLU A 4 53.20 -29.63 21.89
C GLU A 4 53.20 -29.59 20.34
N LEU A 5 53.43 -28.48 19.62
CA LEU A 5 54.52 -27.45 19.54
C LEU A 5 55.64 -27.76 18.53
N ALA A 6 55.68 -26.98 17.43
CA ALA A 6 56.83 -26.52 16.61
C ALA A 6 56.21 -25.75 15.42
N GLY A 7 56.54 -24.50 15.05
CA GLY A 7 57.82 -23.87 14.70
C GLY A 7 57.67 -23.34 13.24
N VAL A 8 58.23 -22.23 12.74
CA VAL A 8 59.33 -21.33 13.17
C VAL A 8 59.06 -19.89 12.65
N THR A 9 59.72 -18.89 13.25
CA THR A 9 59.63 -17.43 13.05
C THR A 9 60.57 -16.84 11.96
N LEU A 10 60.46 -15.50 11.74
CA LEU A 10 61.42 -14.50 11.17
C LEU A 10 60.86 -13.77 9.91
N ASP A 11 61.01 -12.45 9.69
CA ASP A 11 61.38 -11.35 10.61
C ASP A 11 60.95 -9.94 10.06
N SER A 12 60.97 -8.95 10.96
CA SER A 12 61.04 -7.47 10.85
C SER A 12 60.82 -6.68 9.54
N SER A 13 59.97 -5.63 9.62
CA SER A 13 60.33 -4.21 9.37
C SER A 13 59.22 -3.26 9.87
N THR A 14 59.59 -2.02 10.20
CA THR A 14 58.77 -1.03 10.92
C THR A 14 58.29 0.13 10.04
N ASP A 15 57.48 1.01 10.67
CA ASP A 15 57.08 2.36 10.22
C ASP A 15 55.98 2.41 9.12
N ASP A 16 55.01 3.33 9.12
CA ASP A 16 54.88 4.56 9.93
C ASP A 16 53.42 5.04 10.14
N LEU A 17 53.25 5.88 11.17
CA LEU A 17 52.22 6.89 11.48
C LEU A 17 50.78 6.85 10.89
N SER A 18 49.82 6.83 11.84
CA SER A 18 48.56 7.59 11.92
C SER A 18 48.05 8.41 10.71
N ASN A 19 46.75 8.27 10.39
CA ASN A 19 45.86 9.44 10.40
C ASN A 19 44.36 9.11 10.53
N VAL A 20 43.65 9.95 11.27
CA VAL A 20 42.19 9.96 11.42
C VAL A 20 41.60 10.89 10.35
N ALA A 21 40.63 10.41 9.57
CA ALA A 21 39.93 11.22 8.57
C ALA A 21 38.50 11.57 9.03
N THR A 22 38.35 12.72 9.67
CA THR A 22 37.06 13.42 9.79
C THR A 22 36.60 13.89 8.41
N CYS A 23 35.35 13.61 8.04
CA CYS A 23 34.75 14.15 6.82
C CYS A 23 33.77 15.28 7.16
N GLU A 24 34.19 16.52 6.90
CA GLU A 24 33.38 17.72 7.11
C GLU A 24 32.28 17.85 6.06
N ARG A 25 31.05 18.17 6.49
CA ARG A 25 29.97 18.57 5.57
C ARG A 25 30.22 19.99 5.08
N ARG A 26 30.59 20.16 3.80
CA ARG A 26 30.64 21.48 3.16
C ARG A 26 29.24 22.00 2.85
N ASN A 27 28.87 23.11 3.50
CA ASN A 27 27.76 23.95 3.08
C ASN A 27 28.05 24.54 1.69
N VAL A 28 27.14 24.35 0.73
CA VAL A 28 27.10 25.17 -0.49
C VAL A 28 25.82 25.99 -0.48
N ARG A 29 25.97 27.26 -0.06
CA ARG A 29 25.02 28.31 -0.46
C ARG A 29 25.22 28.56 -1.96
N HIS A 30 24.15 28.60 -2.73
CA HIS A 30 24.17 29.29 -4.02
C HIS A 30 23.44 30.63 -3.90
N GLN A 31 24.18 31.68 -4.25
CA GLN A 31 23.70 33.06 -4.27
C GLN A 31 22.87 33.28 -5.53
N ARG A 32 21.91 34.21 -5.42
CA ARG A 32 21.30 34.84 -6.59
C ARG A 32 22.38 35.56 -7.38
N ASN A 33 22.30 35.51 -8.72
CA ASN A 33 22.88 36.51 -9.60
C ASN A 33 21.85 36.83 -10.67
N ASP A 34 21.45 38.10 -10.74
CA ASP A 34 20.68 38.64 -11.84
C ASP A 34 21.60 38.85 -13.05
N LEU A 35 21.23 38.29 -14.21
CA LEU A 35 21.74 38.75 -15.50
C LEU A 35 20.61 38.71 -16.54
N SER A 36 20.20 39.91 -16.95
CA SER A 36 19.33 40.12 -18.09
C SER A 36 20.12 39.97 -19.40
N MET A 37 19.61 39.20 -20.36
CA MET A 37 19.68 39.58 -21.77
C MET A 37 18.60 38.88 -22.60
N ASP A 38 18.28 39.51 -23.72
CA ASP A 38 17.02 39.41 -24.44
C ASP A 38 17.19 38.65 -25.78
N SER A 39 16.29 37.71 -26.08
CA SER A 39 16.03 37.25 -27.46
C SER A 39 14.77 36.37 -27.58
N GLY A 40 13.67 37.00 -28.01
CA GLY A 40 12.89 36.54 -29.18
C GLY A 40 12.08 35.21 -29.13
N ILE A 41 10.75 35.36 -29.09
CA ILE A 41 9.76 34.81 -30.05
C ILE A 41 9.87 33.28 -30.33
N GLN A 42 8.88 32.43 -30.01
CA GLN A 42 7.49 32.53 -30.45
C GLN A 42 6.57 31.65 -29.58
N GLY A 43 5.42 32.17 -29.11
CA GLY A 43 4.37 31.40 -28.44
C GLY A 43 3.11 31.32 -29.30
N SER A 44 2.42 30.17 -29.28
CA SER A 44 1.06 30.04 -29.82
C SER A 44 0.04 29.97 -28.68
N SER A 45 -0.65 31.09 -28.45
CA SER A 45 -1.90 31.11 -27.69
C SER A 45 -3.03 30.59 -28.58
N CYS A 46 -4.00 29.90 -27.96
CA CYS A 46 -5.35 29.77 -28.48
C CYS A 46 -6.34 30.09 -27.36
N ASP A 47 -6.65 31.37 -27.22
CA ASP A 47 -7.79 31.85 -26.44
C ASP A 47 -9.11 31.33 -27.02
N LEU A 48 -10.08 31.00 -26.15
CA LEU A 48 -11.50 31.05 -26.50
C LEU A 48 -12.27 31.78 -25.41
N ALA A 49 -13.02 32.79 -25.84
CA ALA A 49 -13.49 33.88 -24.99
C ALA A 49 -14.81 33.57 -24.26
N ALA A 50 -14.93 34.09 -23.05
CA ALA A 50 -16.22 34.24 -22.39
C ALA A 50 -17.08 35.29 -23.12
N ARG A 51 -18.38 35.01 -23.29
CA ARG A 51 -19.40 36.01 -23.59
C ARG A 51 -20.51 35.95 -22.55
N SER A 52 -20.79 37.09 -21.95
CA SER A 52 -21.91 37.33 -21.06
C SER A 52 -23.17 37.69 -21.85
N SER A 53 -24.31 37.18 -21.41
CA SER A 53 -25.63 37.76 -21.73
C SER A 53 -26.60 37.47 -20.58
N SER A 54 -27.15 38.53 -20.00
CA SER A 54 -28.10 38.53 -18.89
C SER A 54 -29.56 38.47 -19.37
N SER A 55 -30.41 37.69 -18.68
CA SER A 55 -31.86 37.86 -18.72
C SER A 55 -32.59 37.10 -17.60
N GLU A 56 -33.18 37.83 -16.67
CA GLU A 56 -34.32 37.45 -15.82
C GLU A 56 -35.65 37.73 -16.57
N GLU A 57 -36.82 37.21 -16.22
CA GLU A 57 -37.36 36.42 -15.08
C GLU A 57 -38.39 35.39 -15.67
N PRO A 58 -39.19 34.58 -14.93
CA PRO A 58 -39.37 34.44 -13.47
C PRO A 58 -39.36 32.98 -12.95
N MET A 59 -39.61 32.78 -11.65
CA MET A 59 -39.92 31.47 -11.07
C MET A 59 -41.30 30.93 -11.48
N ASP A 60 -41.40 29.61 -11.65
CA ASP A 60 -42.67 28.89 -11.53
C ASP A 60 -42.47 27.59 -10.73
N ASN A 61 -43.52 27.13 -10.04
CA ASN A 61 -43.41 26.23 -8.89
C ASN A 61 -44.39 25.06 -9.00
N ASP A 62 -43.93 23.85 -9.37
CA ASP A 62 -44.67 22.64 -9.03
C ASP A 62 -43.89 21.30 -8.92
N SER A 63 -44.43 20.45 -8.06
CA SER A 63 -44.48 18.98 -8.04
C SER A 63 -43.27 18.12 -8.45
N LEU A 64 -42.66 17.53 -7.42
CA LEU A 64 -42.49 16.07 -7.26
C LEU A 64 -42.41 15.18 -8.53
N ASN A 65 -41.20 14.87 -8.98
CA ASN A 65 -40.91 13.49 -9.39
C ASN A 65 -39.43 13.12 -9.17
N ARG A 66 -39.16 12.27 -8.18
CA ARG A 66 -37.80 11.92 -7.73
C ARG A 66 -37.33 10.63 -8.39
N THR A 67 -37.05 10.69 -9.69
CA THR A 67 -36.60 9.53 -10.48
C THR A 67 -35.19 9.11 -10.08
N TYR A 68 -35.09 8.15 -9.15
CA TYR A 68 -33.84 7.42 -8.91
C TYR A 68 -33.57 6.51 -10.10
N VAL A 69 -32.67 6.91 -11.00
CA VAL A 69 -32.18 6.03 -12.06
C VAL A 69 -31.19 5.04 -11.43
N SER A 70 -31.66 3.82 -11.17
CA SER A 70 -30.83 2.70 -10.74
C SER A 70 -30.07 2.14 -11.95
N TYR A 71 -28.78 2.45 -12.04
CA TYR A 71 -27.89 1.75 -12.96
C TYR A 71 -27.46 0.43 -12.34
N SER A 72 -28.07 -0.66 -12.81
CA SER A 72 -27.59 -2.01 -12.54
C SER A 72 -26.18 -2.15 -13.12
N THR A 73 -25.20 -2.51 -12.30
CA THR A 73 -23.88 -2.91 -12.78
C THR A 73 -23.99 -4.28 -13.44
N PRO A 74 -23.36 -4.50 -14.62
CA PRO A 74 -23.10 -5.86 -15.09
C PRO A 74 -22.35 -6.64 -14.00
N SER A 75 -22.74 -7.89 -13.81
CA SER A 75 -21.99 -8.80 -12.96
C SER A 75 -20.71 -9.23 -13.67
N LEU A 76 -19.77 -9.82 -12.95
CA LEU A 76 -18.64 -10.53 -13.57
C LEU A 76 -19.12 -11.74 -14.41
N ASP A 77 -20.36 -12.18 -14.19
CA ASP A 77 -21.07 -13.18 -14.99
C ASP A 77 -21.33 -12.72 -16.45
N ASP A 78 -21.34 -11.41 -16.73
CA ASP A 78 -21.64 -10.85 -18.06
C ASP A 78 -20.40 -10.71 -18.97
N VAL A 79 -19.20 -11.11 -18.50
CA VAL A 79 -17.96 -10.99 -19.27
C VAL A 79 -17.53 -12.35 -19.84
N THR A 80 -17.88 -12.61 -21.10
CA THR A 80 -17.42 -13.81 -21.83
C THR A 80 -15.90 -13.76 -22.04
N ILE A 81 -15.14 -14.55 -21.28
CA ILE A 81 -13.73 -14.79 -21.56
C ILE A 81 -13.63 -15.77 -22.74
N MET A 82 -13.36 -15.23 -23.93
CA MET A 82 -13.03 -16.02 -25.12
C MET A 82 -11.64 -16.65 -24.95
N ALA A 83 -11.61 -17.88 -24.45
CA ALA A 83 -10.40 -18.71 -24.46
C ALA A 83 -10.10 -19.21 -25.89
N ALA A 84 -8.84 -19.19 -26.30
CA ALA A 84 -8.42 -19.71 -27.59
C ALA A 84 -8.48 -21.25 -27.60
N CYS A 85 -9.43 -21.82 -28.34
CA CYS A 85 -9.57 -23.27 -28.48
C CYS A 85 -8.47 -23.87 -29.38
N ASN A 86 -7.42 -24.43 -28.78
CA ASN A 86 -6.56 -25.41 -29.45
C ASN A 86 -7.18 -26.81 -29.31
N GLY A 87 -8.03 -27.19 -30.26
CA GLY A 87 -8.63 -28.53 -30.36
C GLY A 87 -8.63 -29.01 -31.81
N THR A 88 -7.97 -30.13 -32.08
CA THR A 88 -7.84 -30.70 -33.43
C THR A 88 -9.03 -31.60 -33.76
N ASP A 89 -10.16 -31.03 -34.18
CA ASP A 89 -11.28 -31.78 -34.75
C ASP A 89 -11.58 -31.36 -36.19
N LYS A 90 -11.57 -32.34 -37.09
CA LYS A 90 -11.92 -32.15 -38.50
C LYS A 90 -13.45 -32.15 -38.65
N VAL A 91 -14.04 -30.97 -38.82
CA VAL A 91 -15.41 -30.83 -39.34
C VAL A 91 -15.35 -30.03 -40.64
N SER A 92 -16.18 -30.42 -41.60
CA SER A 92 -16.15 -29.97 -43.00
C SER A 92 -16.53 -28.50 -43.18
N CYS A 93 -15.90 -27.86 -44.17
CA CYS A 93 -16.12 -26.48 -44.55
C CYS A 93 -17.55 -26.21 -45.03
N ASP A 94 -18.10 -25.07 -44.63
CA ASP A 94 -19.08 -24.32 -45.43
C ASP A 94 -18.58 -22.86 -45.49
N ASP A 95 -18.16 -22.41 -46.67
CA ASP A 95 -17.58 -21.08 -46.87
C ASP A 95 -18.69 -20.03 -46.94
N ASN A 96 -18.83 -19.19 -45.91
CA ASN A 96 -19.13 -17.73 -45.98
C ASN A 96 -19.50 -17.14 -44.61
N GLN A 97 -18.51 -16.94 -43.73
CA GLN A 97 -18.59 -15.89 -42.71
C GLN A 97 -17.20 -15.27 -42.52
N VAL A 98 -17.09 -13.98 -42.85
CA VAL A 98 -15.88 -13.20 -42.61
C VAL A 98 -15.80 -12.96 -41.09
N ASN A 99 -14.94 -13.70 -40.40
CA ASN A 99 -14.62 -13.45 -39.00
C ASN A 99 -13.94 -12.08 -38.88
N GLU A 100 -14.72 -11.04 -38.57
CA GLU A 100 -14.16 -9.78 -38.09
C GLU A 100 -13.43 -10.05 -36.78
N CYS A 101 -12.10 -9.91 -36.81
CA CYS A 101 -11.29 -9.93 -35.60
C CYS A 101 -11.68 -8.73 -34.74
N VAL A 102 -12.50 -8.98 -33.71
CA VAL A 102 -12.87 -8.00 -32.69
C VAL A 102 -11.58 -7.51 -32.04
N LYS A 103 -11.11 -6.33 -32.46
CA LYS A 103 -9.95 -5.70 -31.84
C LYS A 103 -10.28 -5.45 -30.37
N PRO A 104 -9.38 -5.79 -29.42
CA PRO A 104 -9.61 -5.43 -28.04
C PRO A 104 -9.76 -3.91 -27.96
N GLU A 105 -10.89 -3.47 -27.42
CA GLU A 105 -11.32 -2.07 -27.33
C GLU A 105 -10.29 -1.19 -26.61
N HIS A 106 -9.55 -1.79 -25.68
CA HIS A 106 -8.47 -1.18 -24.93
C HIS A 106 -7.16 -1.93 -25.22
N PHE A 107 -6.04 -1.22 -25.32
CA PHE A 107 -4.72 -1.79 -25.61
C PHE A 107 -3.98 -2.26 -24.34
N VAL A 108 -4.28 -1.62 -23.20
CA VAL A 108 -3.66 -1.90 -21.90
C VAL A 108 -4.75 -2.01 -20.83
N VAL A 109 -4.53 -2.87 -19.83
CA VAL A 109 -5.28 -2.83 -18.57
C VAL A 109 -4.37 -2.30 -17.47
N VAL A 110 -4.80 -1.27 -16.74
CA VAL A 110 -4.08 -0.74 -15.56
C VAL A 110 -4.93 -0.94 -14.32
N ALA A 111 -4.40 -1.71 -13.36
CA ALA A 111 -5.00 -1.93 -12.05
C ALA A 111 -4.34 -1.03 -11.00
N ILE A 112 -5.13 -0.21 -10.32
CA ILE A 112 -4.71 0.68 -9.22
C ILE A 112 -5.26 0.13 -7.91
N ASP A 113 -4.37 -0.07 -6.95
CA ASP A 113 -4.71 -0.29 -5.55
C ASP A 113 -4.43 0.99 -4.74
N ILE A 114 -5.50 1.64 -4.28
CA ILE A 114 -5.43 2.65 -3.22
C ILE A 114 -5.53 1.91 -1.89
N GLY A 115 -4.43 1.38 -1.37
CA GLY A 115 -4.40 0.73 -0.06
C GLY A 115 -4.40 1.75 1.10
N THR A 116 -4.68 1.30 2.32
CA THR A 116 -4.73 2.23 3.48
C THR A 116 -3.37 2.86 3.80
N THR A 117 -2.31 2.05 3.85
CA THR A 117 -0.95 2.50 4.23
C THR A 117 -0.08 2.75 3.01
N TYR A 118 -0.24 1.93 1.96
CA TYR A 118 0.51 1.99 0.72
C TYR A 118 -0.42 1.80 -0.48
N SER A 119 -0.17 2.54 -1.55
CA SER A 119 -0.88 2.47 -2.84
C SER A 119 0.08 2.09 -3.96
N GLY A 120 -0.42 1.48 -5.02
CA GLY A 120 0.39 1.10 -6.18
C GLY A 120 -0.45 0.87 -7.43
N TYR A 121 0.21 0.54 -8.53
CA TYR A 121 -0.45 0.05 -9.73
C TYR A 121 0.37 -1.02 -10.43
N ALA A 122 -0.31 -1.82 -11.23
CA ALA A 122 0.27 -2.78 -12.16
C ALA A 122 -0.47 -2.71 -13.50
N PHE A 123 0.17 -3.19 -14.57
CA PHE A 123 -0.46 -3.22 -15.90
C PHE A 123 -0.08 -4.46 -16.71
N CYS A 124 -0.89 -4.75 -17.72
CA CYS A 124 -0.60 -5.75 -18.75
C CYS A 124 -1.14 -5.29 -20.12
N PHE A 125 -0.54 -5.78 -21.20
CA PHE A 125 -0.94 -5.45 -22.57
C PHE A 125 -1.97 -6.46 -23.08
N SER A 126 -3.11 -5.98 -23.58
CA SER A 126 -4.26 -6.82 -23.94
C SER A 126 -4.04 -7.74 -25.14
N ARG A 127 -2.93 -7.58 -25.88
CA ARG A 127 -2.54 -8.44 -27.01
C ARG A 127 -1.72 -9.67 -26.61
N ASP A 128 -1.33 -9.76 -25.35
CA ASP A 128 -0.63 -10.92 -24.79
C ASP A 128 -1.25 -11.23 -23.40
N PRO A 129 -2.32 -12.05 -23.34
CA PRO A 129 -3.01 -12.38 -22.08
C PRO A 129 -2.15 -13.18 -21.10
N ASP A 130 -1.11 -13.85 -21.62
CA ASP A 130 -0.10 -14.58 -20.85
C ASP A 130 1.11 -13.68 -20.49
N SER A 131 1.07 -12.39 -20.85
CA SER A 131 2.13 -11.43 -20.54
C SER A 131 2.40 -11.30 -19.05
N ILE A 132 3.65 -10.99 -18.76
CA ILE A 132 4.14 -10.70 -17.42
C ILE A 132 3.39 -9.48 -16.87
N ILE A 133 2.78 -9.62 -15.68
CA ILE A 133 2.16 -8.48 -14.99
C ILE A 133 3.26 -7.49 -14.59
N HIS A 134 3.24 -6.30 -15.19
CA HIS A 134 4.20 -5.25 -14.91
C HIS A 134 3.80 -4.48 -13.66
N MET A 135 4.34 -4.89 -12.51
CA MET A 135 4.20 -4.15 -11.25
C MET A 135 5.09 -2.92 -11.23
N MET A 136 4.57 -1.76 -10.81
CA MET A 136 5.39 -0.55 -10.70
C MET A 136 6.38 -0.64 -9.53
N ARG A 137 7.63 -0.24 -9.76
CA ARG A 137 8.77 -0.40 -8.83
C ARG A 137 9.63 0.86 -8.65
N LYS A 138 9.41 1.90 -9.46
CA LYS A 138 10.10 3.19 -9.36
C LYS A 138 9.10 4.21 -8.81
N TRP A 139 9.51 5.03 -7.86
CA TRP A 139 8.67 6.07 -7.28
C TRP A 139 9.51 7.32 -7.02
N GLU A 140 8.96 8.49 -7.32
CA GLU A 140 9.56 9.79 -6.99
C GLU A 140 9.72 9.88 -5.44
N GLY A 141 10.95 10.08 -4.95
CA GLY A 141 11.29 10.05 -3.52
C GLY A 141 11.55 8.65 -2.93
N GLY A 142 11.46 7.57 -3.71
CA GLY A 142 11.84 6.23 -3.25
C GLY A 142 13.37 6.09 -3.06
N ASP A 143 13.79 5.38 -2.01
CA ASP A 143 15.21 5.11 -1.73
C ASP A 143 15.89 4.39 -2.94
N PRO A 144 16.96 4.93 -3.52
CA PRO A 144 17.63 4.32 -4.67
C PRO A 144 18.13 2.90 -4.37
N GLY A 145 17.66 1.93 -5.16
CA GLY A 145 18.02 0.50 -5.02
C GLY A 145 17.11 -0.32 -4.12
N LEU A 146 16.15 0.28 -3.41
CA LEU A 146 15.09 -0.44 -2.70
C LEU A 146 13.88 -0.65 -3.61
N ASN A 147 13.50 -1.92 -3.80
CA ASN A 147 12.53 -2.36 -4.81
C ASN A 147 11.08 -2.21 -4.30
N ASN A 148 10.67 -0.98 -4.00
CA ASN A 148 9.35 -0.67 -3.44
C ASN A 148 8.25 -0.83 -4.50
N GLN A 149 7.46 -1.90 -4.40
CA GLN A 149 6.32 -2.17 -5.30
C GLN A 149 5.11 -1.24 -5.09
N LYS A 150 5.11 -0.47 -3.98
CA LYS A 150 4.07 0.48 -3.63
C LYS A 150 4.70 1.74 -3.02
N THR A 151 3.98 2.85 -3.07
CA THR A 151 4.31 4.13 -2.44
C THR A 151 3.37 4.39 -1.26
N PRO A 152 3.76 5.11 -0.20
CA PRO A 152 2.85 5.42 0.91
C PRO A 152 1.55 6.09 0.44
N THR A 153 0.42 5.79 1.08
CA THR A 153 -0.86 6.47 0.82
C THR A 153 -0.88 7.79 1.57
N THR A 154 0.01 8.70 1.16
CA THR A 154 0.21 10.03 1.73
C THR A 154 0.03 11.09 0.65
N LEU A 155 -0.72 12.15 0.96
CA LEU A 155 -1.05 13.22 0.04
C LEU A 155 -0.79 14.57 0.69
N LEU A 156 -0.18 15.48 -0.06
CA LEU A 156 0.15 16.82 0.38
C LEU A 156 -0.51 17.85 -0.55
N LEU A 157 -1.27 18.77 0.05
CA LEU A 157 -1.72 20.00 -0.62
C LEU A 157 -0.95 21.21 -0.08
N SER A 158 -0.64 22.14 -0.98
CA SER A 158 -0.05 23.44 -0.67
C SER A 158 -1.02 24.35 0.10
N PRO A 159 -0.57 25.47 0.70
CA PRO A 159 -1.42 26.32 1.56
C PRO A 159 -2.63 26.96 0.88
N ASN A 160 -2.66 27.02 -0.45
CA ASN A 160 -3.82 27.41 -1.26
C ASN A 160 -4.81 26.27 -1.53
N GLY A 161 -4.56 25.07 -1.00
CA GLY A 161 -5.39 23.87 -1.20
C GLY A 161 -5.15 23.12 -2.51
N GLU A 162 -4.10 23.45 -3.27
CA GLU A 162 -3.77 22.78 -4.53
C GLU A 162 -2.85 21.56 -4.35
N PHE A 163 -2.90 20.62 -5.31
CA PHE A 163 -2.09 19.41 -5.23
C PHE A 163 -0.61 19.72 -5.41
N HIS A 164 0.18 19.29 -4.42
CA HIS A 164 1.63 19.38 -4.48
C HIS A 164 2.26 18.03 -4.83
N SER A 165 2.00 17.00 -4.02
CA SER A 165 2.63 15.69 -4.19
C SER A 165 1.83 14.55 -3.54
N PHE A 166 2.19 13.32 -3.92
CA PHE A 166 1.69 12.07 -3.36
C PHE A 166 2.86 11.15 -3.03
N GLY A 167 2.65 10.14 -2.17
CA GLY A 167 3.66 9.11 -1.90
C GLY A 167 4.85 9.60 -1.08
N PHE A 168 6.01 8.97 -1.31
CA PHE A 168 7.28 9.35 -0.67
C PHE A 168 7.56 10.86 -0.78
N ALA A 169 7.44 11.45 -1.98
CA ALA A 169 7.60 12.89 -2.19
C ALA A 169 6.66 13.78 -1.33
N ALA A 170 5.45 13.33 -0.99
CA ALA A 170 4.55 14.06 -0.08
C ALA A 170 5.00 13.96 1.39
N ARG A 171 5.44 12.78 1.80
CA ARG A 171 5.95 12.49 3.15
C ARG A 171 7.25 13.26 3.42
N ASP A 172 8.19 13.18 2.48
CA ASP A 172 9.55 13.70 2.66
C ASP A 172 9.55 15.24 2.60
N TYR A 173 8.81 15.83 1.65
CA TYR A 173 8.63 17.28 1.62
C TYR A 173 7.96 17.79 2.91
N PHE A 174 6.91 17.14 3.40
CA PHE A 174 6.24 17.56 4.64
C PHE A 174 7.12 17.39 5.88
N HIS A 175 8.00 16.38 5.90
CA HIS A 175 8.99 16.17 6.94
C HIS A 175 10.04 17.30 6.99
N ASP A 176 10.49 17.76 5.82
CA ASP A 176 11.55 18.76 5.69
C ASP A 176 11.06 20.21 5.88
N LEU A 177 9.74 20.44 5.96
CA LEU A 177 9.17 21.74 6.33
C LEU A 177 9.49 22.14 7.77
N ASP A 178 9.73 23.43 8.01
CA ASP A 178 9.78 23.94 9.37
C ASP A 178 8.39 23.90 10.04
N ILE A 179 8.40 23.94 11.37
CA ILE A 179 7.20 23.73 12.21
C ILE A 179 6.13 24.81 12.04
N GLN A 180 6.47 26.00 11.53
CA GLN A 180 5.49 27.06 11.26
C GLN A 180 4.95 26.98 9.83
N GLU A 181 5.80 26.63 8.86
CA GLU A 181 5.32 26.31 7.50
C GLU A 181 4.44 25.06 7.50
N ALA A 182 4.84 23.95 8.12
CA ALA A 182 4.08 22.68 8.13
C ALA A 182 2.61 22.83 8.60
N LYS A 183 2.30 23.83 9.43
CA LYS A 183 0.90 24.12 9.86
C LYS A 183 0.03 24.75 8.76
N LYS A 184 0.64 25.33 7.73
CA LYS A 184 -0.06 25.93 6.58
C LYS A 184 -0.40 24.90 5.51
N TRP A 185 0.26 23.74 5.54
CA TRP A 185 0.13 22.68 4.54
C TRP A 185 -0.88 21.61 4.97
N PHE A 186 -1.57 21.01 4.01
CA PHE A 186 -2.57 19.99 4.27
C PHE A 186 -1.99 18.61 3.95
N PHE A 187 -1.40 17.97 4.97
CA PHE A 187 -0.91 16.60 4.87
C PHE A 187 -2.01 15.61 5.30
N PHE A 188 -2.20 14.56 4.51
CA PHE A 188 -3.12 13.45 4.76
C PHE A 188 -2.40 12.12 4.63
N ASP A 189 -2.54 11.25 5.62
CA ASP A 189 -2.19 9.83 5.55
C ASP A 189 -3.42 8.96 5.90
N LYS A 190 -3.37 7.66 5.60
CA LYS A 190 -4.35 6.64 6.03
C LYS A 190 -5.82 6.94 5.66
N PHE A 191 -6.05 7.91 4.77
CA PHE A 191 -7.34 8.53 4.49
C PHE A 191 -8.38 7.57 3.87
N LYS A 192 -7.95 6.42 3.32
CA LYS A 192 -8.83 5.32 2.87
C LYS A 192 -9.87 4.94 3.94
N MET A 193 -9.49 4.99 5.22
CA MET A 193 -10.34 4.54 6.33
C MET A 193 -11.56 5.42 6.61
N ALA A 194 -11.62 6.63 6.07
CA ALA A 194 -12.81 7.47 6.16
C ALA A 194 -14.01 6.84 5.44
N LEU A 195 -13.77 6.08 4.35
CA LEU A 195 -14.82 5.41 3.60
C LEU A 195 -15.37 4.14 4.30
N HIS A 196 -14.58 3.57 5.21
CA HIS A 196 -15.01 2.43 6.02
C HIS A 196 -15.86 2.84 7.24
N HIS A 197 -15.44 3.89 7.96
CA HIS A 197 -16.04 4.26 9.25
C HIS A 197 -17.23 5.23 9.14
N ASN A 198 -17.33 6.01 8.06
CA ASN A 198 -18.40 6.99 7.93
C ASN A 198 -19.72 6.31 7.50
N GLN A 199 -20.71 6.29 8.39
CA GLN A 199 -22.04 5.75 8.10
C GLN A 199 -22.82 6.61 7.10
N ASP A 200 -22.58 7.93 7.12
CA ASP A 200 -23.24 8.94 6.31
C ASP A 200 -22.35 9.40 5.13
N LEU A 201 -21.51 8.50 4.61
CA LEU A 201 -20.57 8.79 3.52
C LEU A 201 -21.31 9.35 2.29
N ASN A 202 -20.95 10.56 1.89
CA ASN A 202 -21.58 11.28 0.79
C ASN A 202 -20.63 12.31 0.14
N ARG A 203 -21.06 12.99 -0.93
CA ARG A 203 -20.23 13.95 -1.70
C ARG A 203 -19.69 15.14 -0.88
N SER A 204 -20.35 15.53 0.21
CA SER A 204 -19.90 16.62 1.09
C SER A 204 -18.98 16.16 2.23
N THR A 205 -18.68 14.86 2.35
CA THR A 205 -17.80 14.33 3.41
C THR A 205 -16.44 15.02 3.37
N GLN A 206 -16.00 15.52 4.53
CA GLN A 206 -14.73 16.21 4.73
C GLN A 206 -13.73 15.31 5.44
N LEU A 207 -12.44 15.42 5.12
CA LEU A 207 -11.35 14.83 5.88
C LEU A 207 -10.52 15.93 6.54
N GLN A 208 -9.99 15.64 7.73
CA GLN A 208 -9.11 16.54 8.45
C GLN A 208 -7.65 16.28 8.09
N ALA A 209 -6.90 17.32 7.76
CA ALA A 209 -5.45 17.28 7.55
C ALA A 209 -4.69 17.31 8.89
N ALA A 210 -3.39 16.99 8.86
CA ALA A 210 -2.51 17.05 10.03
C ALA A 210 -2.44 18.43 10.72
N ASN A 211 -2.79 19.52 10.02
CA ASN A 211 -2.89 20.86 10.59
C ASN A 211 -4.25 21.18 11.26
N GLY A 212 -5.18 20.23 11.26
CA GLY A 212 -6.51 20.36 11.84
C GLY A 212 -7.58 20.94 10.92
N GLN A 213 -7.23 21.40 9.71
CA GLN A 213 -8.20 21.96 8.75
C GLN A 213 -8.87 20.86 7.89
N SER A 214 -10.06 21.15 7.37
CA SER A 214 -10.86 20.20 6.60
C SER A 214 -10.84 20.46 5.09
N VAL A 215 -10.82 19.38 4.30
CA VAL A 215 -10.87 19.39 2.83
C VAL A 215 -11.85 18.31 2.35
N PRO A 216 -12.61 18.53 1.25
CA PRO A 216 -13.52 17.51 0.72
C PRO A 216 -12.80 16.20 0.42
N ALA A 217 -13.31 15.10 0.98
CA ALA A 217 -12.74 13.76 0.80
C ALA A 217 -12.58 13.42 -0.69
N LEU A 218 -13.59 13.77 -1.50
CA LEU A 218 -13.63 13.45 -2.91
C LEU A 218 -12.48 14.12 -3.69
N LYS A 219 -12.08 15.35 -3.31
CA LYS A 219 -10.89 16.05 -3.85
C LYS A 219 -9.61 15.24 -3.55
N ILE A 220 -9.46 14.75 -2.32
CA ILE A 220 -8.27 13.99 -1.87
C ILE A 220 -8.13 12.66 -2.64
N PHE A 221 -9.19 11.86 -2.70
CA PHE A 221 -9.16 10.59 -3.45
C PHE A 221 -8.98 10.82 -4.97
N ALA A 222 -9.61 11.84 -5.54
CA ALA A 222 -9.43 12.19 -6.95
C ALA A 222 -7.98 12.63 -7.26
N HIS A 223 -7.32 13.38 -6.38
CA HIS A 223 -5.91 13.72 -6.55
C HIS A 223 -4.98 12.49 -6.47
N ALA A 224 -5.21 11.58 -5.51
CA ALA A 224 -4.44 10.35 -5.39
C ALA A 224 -4.56 9.47 -6.65
N LEU A 225 -5.80 9.21 -7.10
CA LEU A 225 -6.07 8.47 -8.32
C LEU A 225 -5.49 9.17 -9.56
N ARG A 226 -5.60 10.50 -9.66
CA ARG A 226 -5.05 11.27 -10.78
C ARG A 226 -3.52 11.21 -10.84
N HIS A 227 -2.85 11.25 -9.68
CA HIS A 227 -1.39 11.10 -9.62
C HIS A 227 -0.96 9.73 -10.15
N LEU A 228 -1.56 8.64 -9.65
CA LEU A 228 -1.25 7.28 -10.11
C LEU A 228 -1.59 7.08 -11.59
N LYS A 229 -2.72 7.63 -12.08
CA LYS A 229 -3.08 7.65 -13.51
C LYS A 229 -2.00 8.32 -14.36
N CYS A 230 -1.57 9.53 -13.98
CA CYS A 230 -0.56 10.29 -14.73
C CYS A 230 0.83 9.65 -14.65
N HIS A 231 1.15 8.92 -13.57
CA HIS A 231 2.38 8.15 -13.46
C HIS A 231 2.34 6.89 -14.35
N ALA A 232 1.22 6.16 -14.36
CA ALA A 232 1.01 5.00 -15.22
C ALA A 232 1.07 5.35 -16.71
N LEU A 233 0.39 6.43 -17.13
CA LEU A 233 0.42 6.87 -18.54
C LEU A 233 1.81 7.36 -18.99
N ARG A 234 2.59 7.99 -18.11
CA ARG A 234 4.01 8.32 -18.37
C ARG A 234 4.83 7.06 -18.61
N GLU A 235 4.87 6.13 -17.65
CA GLU A 235 5.66 4.90 -17.76
C GLU A 235 5.22 4.03 -18.96
N LEU A 236 3.92 3.96 -19.27
CA LEU A 236 3.41 3.27 -20.46
C LEU A 236 3.86 3.95 -21.76
N SER A 237 3.87 5.27 -21.81
CA SER A 237 4.32 6.02 -22.99
C SER A 237 5.84 5.86 -23.20
N ASP A 238 6.61 5.91 -22.12
CA ASP A 238 8.06 5.70 -22.12
C ASP A 238 8.43 4.27 -22.57
N GLN A 239 7.69 3.24 -22.12
CA GLN A 239 7.94 1.84 -22.50
C GLN A 239 7.49 1.51 -23.93
N THR A 240 6.43 2.15 -24.44
CA THR A 240 5.93 1.92 -25.80
C THR A 240 6.59 2.82 -26.86
N GLY A 241 7.28 3.90 -26.44
CA GLY A 241 7.84 4.90 -27.35
C GLY A 241 6.78 5.71 -28.09
N SER A 242 5.56 5.78 -27.57
CA SER A 242 4.41 6.45 -28.18
C SER A 242 3.48 6.99 -27.08
N SER A 243 2.75 8.07 -27.36
CA SER A 243 1.81 8.62 -26.36
C SER A 243 0.65 7.67 -26.13
N VAL A 244 0.53 7.12 -24.91
CA VAL A 244 -0.64 6.34 -24.48
C VAL A 244 -1.64 7.28 -23.82
N ALA A 245 -2.87 7.31 -24.33
CA ALA A 245 -3.94 8.17 -23.83
C ALA A 245 -4.87 7.43 -22.85
N VAL A 246 -5.74 8.17 -22.17
CA VAL A 246 -6.65 7.62 -21.14
C VAL A 246 -7.59 6.57 -21.73
N GLN A 247 -8.09 6.80 -22.94
CA GLN A 247 -9.01 5.91 -23.66
C GLN A 247 -8.37 4.61 -24.16
N ASP A 248 -7.04 4.54 -24.26
CA ASP A 248 -6.33 3.31 -24.67
C ASP A 248 -6.24 2.28 -23.51
N VAL A 249 -6.62 2.72 -22.30
CA VAL A 249 -6.44 1.99 -21.04
C VAL A 249 -7.79 1.64 -20.42
N ARG A 250 -8.01 0.35 -20.15
CA ARG A 250 -9.08 -0.08 -19.24
C ARG A 250 -8.59 0.04 -17.80
N TRP A 251 -9.27 0.82 -16.98
CA TRP A 251 -8.89 1.05 -15.60
C TRP A 251 -9.60 0.08 -14.66
N VAL A 252 -8.84 -0.49 -13.73
CA VAL A 252 -9.37 -1.28 -12.61
C VAL A 252 -8.98 -0.56 -11.31
N VAL A 253 -9.92 -0.31 -10.41
CA VAL A 253 -9.64 0.22 -9.08
C VAL A 253 -10.12 -0.80 -8.04
N THR A 254 -9.21 -1.24 -7.17
CA THR A 254 -9.55 -2.23 -6.13
C THR A 254 -10.18 -1.56 -4.91
N VAL A 255 -11.14 -2.25 -4.30
CA VAL A 255 -11.81 -1.84 -3.04
C VAL A 255 -12.03 -3.03 -2.11
N PRO A 256 -12.07 -2.84 -0.77
CA PRO A 256 -12.39 -3.91 0.16
C PRO A 256 -13.77 -4.51 -0.11
N ALA A 257 -13.91 -5.82 0.05
CA ALA A 257 -15.18 -6.51 -0.17
C ALA A 257 -16.22 -6.12 0.90
N ILE A 258 -15.77 -5.93 2.16
CA ILE A 258 -16.62 -5.54 3.30
C ILE A 258 -17.22 -4.13 3.18
N TRP A 259 -16.80 -3.31 2.20
CA TRP A 259 -17.34 -1.97 2.00
C TRP A 259 -18.80 -1.97 1.53
N LYS A 260 -19.60 -1.06 2.10
CA LYS A 260 -20.97 -0.79 1.65
C LYS A 260 -20.97 -0.15 0.24
N GLN A 261 -22.05 -0.35 -0.51
CA GLN A 261 -22.19 0.20 -1.87
C GLN A 261 -21.91 1.72 -1.98
N PRO A 262 -22.27 2.60 -1.03
CA PRO A 262 -21.90 4.01 -1.08
C PRO A 262 -20.38 4.27 -1.14
N ALA A 263 -19.56 3.45 -0.48
CA ALA A 263 -18.10 3.59 -0.51
C ALA A 263 -17.50 3.12 -1.85
N LYS A 264 -18.06 2.05 -2.44
CA LYS A 264 -17.68 1.58 -3.78
C LYS A 264 -18.08 2.63 -4.84
N GLN A 265 -19.26 3.23 -4.72
CA GLN A 265 -19.70 4.33 -5.59
C GLN A 265 -18.89 5.61 -5.39
N PHE A 266 -18.46 5.91 -4.15
CA PHE A 266 -17.58 7.04 -3.87
C PHE A 266 -16.23 6.91 -4.59
N MET A 267 -15.63 5.71 -4.58
CA MET A 267 -14.39 5.45 -5.34
C MET A 267 -14.58 5.60 -6.85
N ARG A 268 -15.73 5.16 -7.39
CA ARG A 268 -16.09 5.35 -8.81
C ARG A 268 -16.20 6.84 -9.17
N GLU A 269 -16.89 7.63 -8.36
CA GLU A 269 -16.96 9.09 -8.50
C GLU A 269 -15.56 9.76 -8.41
N ALA A 270 -14.71 9.33 -7.47
CA ALA A 270 -13.35 9.83 -7.35
C ALA A 270 -12.50 9.51 -8.60
N ALA A 271 -12.68 8.33 -9.20
CA ALA A 271 -12.01 7.94 -10.44
C ALA A 271 -12.49 8.75 -11.66
N TYR A 272 -13.78 9.08 -11.74
CA TYR A 272 -14.31 10.00 -12.75
C TYR A 272 -13.72 11.41 -12.58
N GLN A 273 -13.68 11.96 -11.36
CA GLN A 273 -13.07 13.27 -11.10
C GLN A 273 -11.55 13.28 -11.35
N ALA A 274 -10.86 12.16 -11.11
CA ALA A 274 -9.47 11.98 -11.50
C ALA A 274 -9.25 11.89 -13.03
N GLY A 275 -10.32 11.71 -13.80
CA GLY A 275 -10.30 11.52 -15.24
C GLY A 275 -9.64 10.21 -15.65
N LEU A 276 -9.86 9.12 -14.90
CA LEU A 276 -9.54 7.76 -15.35
C LEU A 276 -10.54 7.32 -16.43
N CYS A 277 -11.79 7.74 -16.31
CA CYS A 277 -12.89 7.32 -17.16
C CYS A 277 -13.96 8.43 -17.19
N GLU A 278 -14.78 8.45 -18.22
CA GLU A 278 -15.90 9.38 -18.36
C GLU A 278 -17.19 8.71 -17.83
N PRO A 279 -18.07 9.42 -17.10
CA PRO A 279 -19.36 8.86 -16.66
C PRO A 279 -20.24 8.33 -17.81
N GLN A 280 -20.04 8.83 -19.02
CA GLN A 280 -20.71 8.43 -20.26
C GLN A 280 -20.14 7.15 -20.89
N ARG A 281 -18.97 6.69 -20.46
CA ARG A 281 -18.26 5.49 -20.96
C ARG A 281 -17.86 4.55 -19.80
N PRO A 282 -18.80 4.13 -18.92
CA PRO A 282 -18.50 3.45 -17.66
C PRO A 282 -17.71 2.14 -17.80
N GLU A 283 -17.75 1.49 -18.96
CA GLU A 283 -17.01 0.28 -19.33
C GLU A 283 -15.48 0.45 -19.28
N GLY A 284 -14.98 1.68 -19.38
CA GLY A 284 -13.56 2.00 -19.18
C GLY A 284 -13.09 1.89 -17.71
N LEU A 285 -14.00 1.68 -16.74
CA LEU A 285 -13.69 1.61 -15.31
C LEU A 285 -14.39 0.44 -14.59
N LEU A 286 -13.60 -0.59 -14.27
CA LEU A 286 -13.98 -1.66 -13.37
C LEU A 286 -13.66 -1.30 -11.91
N ILE A 287 -14.58 -1.58 -10.99
CA ILE A 287 -14.32 -1.60 -9.55
C ILE A 287 -14.26 -3.07 -9.14
N ALA A 288 -13.07 -3.56 -8.78
CA ALA A 288 -12.83 -4.96 -8.41
C ALA A 288 -12.72 -5.12 -6.89
N LEU A 289 -13.12 -6.26 -6.34
CA LEU A 289 -12.92 -6.51 -4.90
C LEU A 289 -11.49 -7.00 -4.64
N GLU A 290 -10.87 -6.46 -3.60
CA GLU A 290 -9.52 -6.84 -3.15
C GLU A 290 -9.33 -8.37 -2.98
N PRO A 291 -10.22 -9.10 -2.28
CA PRO A 291 -10.08 -10.56 -2.15
C PRO A 291 -10.32 -11.36 -3.44
N GLU A 292 -11.12 -10.84 -4.40
CA GLU A 292 -11.30 -11.47 -5.72
C GLU A 292 -10.01 -11.34 -6.55
N ALA A 293 -9.41 -10.14 -6.57
CA ALA A 293 -8.13 -9.88 -7.21
C ALA A 293 -7.01 -10.72 -6.60
N ALA A 294 -6.98 -10.83 -5.26
CA ALA A 294 -6.07 -11.71 -4.54
C ALA A 294 -6.28 -13.19 -4.90
N SER A 295 -7.53 -13.65 -4.96
CA SER A 295 -7.88 -15.02 -5.41
C SER A 295 -7.40 -15.32 -6.85
N ILE A 296 -7.59 -14.39 -7.79
CA ILE A 296 -7.08 -14.52 -9.16
C ILE A 296 -5.54 -14.61 -9.15
N CYS A 297 -4.87 -13.80 -8.32
CA CYS A 297 -3.42 -13.84 -8.17
C CYS A 297 -2.92 -15.18 -7.62
N CYS A 298 -3.53 -15.69 -6.54
CA CYS A 298 -3.15 -16.98 -5.92
C CYS A 298 -3.24 -18.16 -6.89
N ARG A 299 -4.24 -18.17 -7.79
CA ARG A 299 -4.37 -19.18 -8.85
C ARG A 299 -3.20 -19.20 -9.83
N LYS A 300 -2.49 -18.09 -10.02
CA LYS A 300 -1.30 -17.96 -10.89
C LYS A 300 0.03 -18.18 -10.15
N LEU A 301 0.03 -18.44 -8.84
CA LEU A 301 1.25 -18.77 -8.09
C LEU A 301 1.63 -20.24 -8.25
N ARG A 302 2.92 -20.54 -8.07
CA ARG A 302 3.46 -21.91 -7.92
C ARG A 302 3.56 -22.32 -6.46
N LEU A 303 3.49 -23.62 -6.17
CA LEU A 303 3.60 -24.16 -4.80
C LEU A 303 4.87 -23.68 -4.06
N ASN A 304 5.99 -23.53 -4.75
CA ASN A 304 7.24 -23.01 -4.17
C ASN A 304 7.27 -21.49 -3.91
N GLN A 305 6.20 -20.76 -4.28
CA GLN A 305 5.99 -19.35 -3.97
C GLN A 305 5.08 -19.16 -2.74
N LEU A 306 4.50 -20.25 -2.21
CA LEU A 306 3.81 -20.26 -0.92
C LEU A 306 4.80 -20.47 0.23
N VAL A 307 4.44 -19.98 1.42
CA VAL A 307 5.10 -20.35 2.66
C VAL A 307 4.57 -21.72 3.10
N PRO A 308 5.41 -22.77 3.26
CA PRO A 308 4.97 -24.03 3.84
C PRO A 308 4.66 -23.86 5.32
N GLU A 309 3.61 -24.52 5.82
CA GLU A 309 3.37 -24.64 7.27
C GLU A 309 4.61 -25.22 7.96
N ARG A 310 5.17 -24.48 8.91
CA ARG A 310 6.30 -24.95 9.72
C ARG A 310 5.79 -25.46 11.06
N PHE A 311 5.41 -26.73 11.09
CA PHE A 311 5.26 -27.43 12.36
C PHE A 311 6.59 -27.38 13.14
N PRO A 312 6.58 -27.02 14.43
CA PRO A 312 7.78 -27.05 15.25
C PRO A 312 8.14 -28.50 15.57
N GLU A 313 8.91 -29.13 14.68
CA GLU A 313 9.56 -30.39 15.02
C GLU A 313 10.60 -30.18 16.13
N ASN A 314 10.59 -31.09 17.11
CA ASN A 314 11.52 -31.06 18.24
C ASN A 314 12.94 -31.44 17.79
N GLY A 315 13.72 -30.48 17.28
CA GLY A 315 15.11 -30.71 16.89
C GLY A 315 15.89 -29.44 16.58
N GLU A 316 16.90 -29.12 17.39
CA GLU A 316 17.80 -27.99 17.15
C GLU A 316 18.59 -28.17 15.85
N THR A 317 18.29 -27.38 14.81
CA THR A 317 19.19 -27.24 13.65
C THR A 317 19.47 -25.76 13.35
N LYS A 318 20.63 -25.28 13.82
CA LYS A 318 21.10 -23.90 13.58
C LYS A 318 21.51 -23.71 12.12
N MET A 319 20.68 -23.05 11.31
CA MET A 319 21.08 -22.63 9.96
C MET A 319 22.17 -21.55 10.00
N LYS A 320 23.34 -21.84 9.43
CA LYS A 320 24.35 -20.82 9.09
C LYS A 320 23.81 -19.92 7.97
N ARG A 321 23.98 -18.62 8.15
CA ARG A 321 23.65 -17.60 7.14
C ARG A 321 24.67 -17.67 6.01
N VAL A 322 24.24 -18.06 4.80
CA VAL A 322 25.04 -17.91 3.58
C VAL A 322 24.54 -16.67 2.84
N SER A 323 25.46 -15.77 2.52
CA SER A 323 25.18 -14.56 1.76
C SER A 323 25.03 -14.88 0.28
N ASN A 324 23.79 -15.12 -0.16
CA ASN A 324 23.26 -14.83 -1.50
C ASN A 324 21.72 -14.98 -1.46
N SER A 325 21.01 -14.22 -2.28
CA SER A 325 19.56 -13.99 -2.16
C SER A 325 18.65 -15.12 -2.65
N THR A 326 19.08 -16.38 -2.53
CA THR A 326 18.30 -17.58 -2.88
C THR A 326 18.53 -18.65 -1.82
N LEU A 327 17.52 -18.91 -0.98
CA LEU A 327 17.57 -19.98 0.01
C LEU A 327 17.34 -21.34 -0.68
N SER A 328 18.43 -22.02 -1.03
CA SER A 328 18.39 -23.42 -1.45
C SER A 328 18.19 -24.34 -0.24
N LEU A 329 16.95 -24.74 0.04
CA LEU A 329 16.64 -25.89 0.88
C LEU A 329 16.48 -27.14 0.00
N PRO A 330 16.86 -28.34 0.48
CA PRO A 330 16.70 -29.57 -0.29
C PRO A 330 15.22 -29.99 -0.28
N LEU A 331 14.48 -29.62 -1.33
CA LEU A 331 13.14 -30.14 -1.59
C LEU A 331 13.23 -31.47 -2.36
N GLU A 332 12.41 -32.43 -1.96
CA GLU A 332 12.04 -33.56 -2.83
C GLU A 332 11.22 -33.08 -4.05
N HIS A 333 11.01 -33.96 -5.03
CA HIS A 333 10.72 -33.64 -6.44
C HIS A 333 9.32 -33.03 -6.78
N THR A 334 8.73 -32.19 -5.94
CA THR A 334 7.48 -31.43 -6.24
C THR A 334 7.77 -30.14 -7.04
N GLY A 335 8.28 -30.30 -8.25
CA GLY A 335 8.68 -29.19 -9.12
C GLY A 335 7.53 -28.44 -9.81
N ASN A 336 7.63 -27.10 -9.85
CA ASN A 336 6.99 -26.16 -10.80
C ASN A 336 5.46 -26.08 -10.92
N LYS A 337 4.67 -26.94 -10.30
CA LYS A 337 3.20 -26.94 -10.40
C LYS A 337 2.56 -25.66 -9.83
N LEU A 338 1.52 -25.13 -10.50
CA LEU A 338 0.70 -24.04 -9.96
C LEU A 338 -0.08 -24.51 -8.73
N VAL A 339 -0.35 -23.60 -7.79
CA VAL A 339 -1.01 -23.90 -6.49
C VAL A 339 -2.37 -24.56 -6.68
N LEU A 340 -3.10 -24.18 -7.74
CA LEU A 340 -4.46 -24.63 -8.02
C LEU A 340 -4.57 -25.31 -9.40
N GLU A 341 -3.45 -25.81 -9.96
CA GLU A 341 -3.42 -26.54 -11.25
C GLU A 341 -4.13 -27.89 -11.20
N GLU A 342 -4.31 -28.44 -9.99
CA GLU A 342 -4.96 -29.73 -9.75
C GLU A 342 -6.32 -29.58 -9.04
N SER A 343 -6.82 -28.34 -8.94
CA SER A 343 -8.09 -28.04 -8.28
C SER A 343 -9.27 -28.48 -9.14
N THR A 344 -9.91 -29.58 -8.73
CA THR A 344 -11.17 -30.04 -9.31
C THR A 344 -12.31 -29.06 -9.01
N GLU A 345 -13.43 -29.22 -9.72
CA GLU A 345 -14.67 -28.56 -9.34
C GLU A 345 -15.01 -28.80 -7.85
N GLY A 346 -15.64 -27.82 -7.21
CA GLY A 346 -15.97 -27.90 -5.78
C GLY A 346 -14.77 -27.70 -4.85
N THR A 347 -13.57 -27.40 -5.38
CA THR A 347 -12.44 -26.95 -4.54
C THR A 347 -12.81 -25.65 -3.84
N ARG A 348 -12.71 -25.63 -2.50
CA ARG A 348 -13.07 -24.49 -1.65
C ARG A 348 -11.84 -23.94 -0.95
N TYR A 349 -11.55 -22.66 -1.12
CA TYR A 349 -10.45 -22.02 -0.43
C TYR A 349 -10.86 -20.68 0.15
N MET A 350 -10.28 -20.37 1.31
CA MET A 350 -10.48 -19.11 1.99
C MET A 350 -9.38 -18.13 1.56
N VAL A 351 -9.77 -16.92 1.16
CA VAL A 351 -8.85 -15.79 1.03
C VAL A 351 -9.03 -14.89 2.25
N VAL A 352 -7.93 -14.68 2.96
CA VAL A 352 -7.83 -13.73 4.07
C VAL A 352 -6.89 -12.63 3.63
N ASP A 353 -7.42 -11.49 3.19
CA ASP A 353 -6.62 -10.32 2.83
C ASP A 353 -6.36 -9.46 4.07
N CYS A 354 -5.15 -9.57 4.58
CA CYS A 354 -4.63 -8.87 5.75
C CYS A 354 -3.97 -7.56 5.33
N GLY A 355 -4.80 -6.53 5.13
CA GLY A 355 -4.38 -5.20 4.69
C GLY A 355 -3.84 -4.30 5.81
N GLY A 356 -3.44 -3.09 5.39
CA GLY A 356 -3.00 -2.05 6.33
C GLY A 356 -4.09 -1.55 7.28
N GLY A 357 -5.35 -1.54 6.83
CA GLY A 357 -6.47 -0.96 7.59
C GLY A 357 -7.64 -1.90 7.85
N THR A 358 -8.05 -2.68 6.86
CA THR A 358 -9.06 -3.73 6.99
C THR A 358 -8.41 -5.11 6.93
N VAL A 359 -9.15 -6.10 7.41
CA VAL A 359 -8.95 -7.51 7.07
C VAL A 359 -10.23 -7.98 6.42
N ASP A 360 -10.13 -8.56 5.23
CA ASP A 360 -11.26 -9.02 4.42
C ASP A 360 -11.15 -10.55 4.25
N ILE A 361 -12.19 -11.28 4.64
CA ILE A 361 -12.26 -12.75 4.68
C ILE A 361 -13.41 -13.21 3.79
N THR A 362 -13.05 -13.97 2.75
CA THR A 362 -13.95 -14.54 1.74
C THR A 362 -13.68 -16.02 1.57
N VAL A 363 -14.72 -16.81 1.27
CA VAL A 363 -14.56 -18.23 0.92
C VAL A 363 -15.07 -18.43 -0.49
N HIS A 364 -14.19 -18.87 -1.38
CA HIS A 364 -14.47 -19.08 -2.78
C HIS A 364 -14.58 -20.58 -3.09
N GLU A 365 -15.44 -20.90 -4.05
CA GLU A 365 -15.57 -22.22 -4.67
C GLU A 365 -15.37 -22.09 -6.18
N LEU A 366 -14.64 -23.04 -6.78
CA LEU A 366 -14.48 -23.14 -8.23
C LEU A 366 -15.67 -23.87 -8.84
N SER A 367 -16.25 -23.31 -9.91
CA SER A 367 -17.39 -23.90 -10.64
C SER A 367 -16.97 -24.43 -12.03
N GLU A 368 -17.76 -25.36 -12.57
CA GLU A 368 -17.34 -26.37 -13.58
C GLU A 368 -16.98 -25.83 -14.97
N CYS A 369 -17.22 -24.56 -15.27
CA CYS A 369 -16.93 -23.99 -16.60
C CYS A 369 -16.42 -22.55 -16.51
N HIS A 370 -15.37 -22.25 -17.30
CA HIS A 370 -14.73 -20.93 -17.47
C HIS A 370 -13.98 -20.32 -16.28
N GLY A 371 -13.78 -21.04 -15.17
CA GLY A 371 -12.93 -20.57 -14.06
C GLY A 371 -13.53 -19.42 -13.25
N THR A 372 -14.86 -19.28 -13.30
CA THR A 372 -15.66 -18.36 -12.49
C THR A 372 -15.53 -18.69 -11.00
N LEU A 373 -15.58 -17.66 -10.15
CA LEU A 373 -15.52 -17.80 -8.70
C LEU A 373 -16.92 -17.65 -8.08
N ARG A 374 -17.33 -18.61 -7.27
CA ARG A 374 -18.52 -18.46 -6.42
C ARG A 374 -18.10 -18.09 -5.01
N GLU A 375 -18.46 -16.88 -4.55
CA GLU A 375 -18.37 -16.55 -3.12
C GLU A 375 -19.44 -17.37 -2.37
N LEU A 376 -19.02 -18.27 -1.48
CA LEU A 376 -19.92 -19.13 -0.70
C LEU A 376 -20.67 -18.35 0.39
N HIS A 377 -20.01 -17.35 0.96
CA HIS A 377 -20.50 -16.56 2.07
C HIS A 377 -20.08 -15.12 1.91
N LYS A 378 -21.06 -14.22 2.08
CA LYS A 378 -20.85 -12.77 2.09
C LYS A 378 -19.55 -12.40 2.79
N ALA A 379 -18.66 -11.71 2.10
CA ALA A 379 -17.40 -11.19 2.63
C ALA A 379 -17.55 -10.66 4.07
N THR A 380 -16.69 -11.13 4.96
CA THR A 380 -16.65 -10.77 6.38
C THR A 380 -15.31 -10.14 6.73
N GLY A 381 -15.21 -9.48 7.88
CA GLY A 381 -13.98 -8.81 8.26
C GLY A 381 -14.22 -7.60 9.14
N GLY A 382 -13.25 -6.70 9.17
CA GLY A 382 -13.37 -5.44 9.89
C GLY A 382 -12.07 -4.64 9.92
N PRO A 383 -12.02 -3.56 10.72
CA PRO A 383 -10.84 -2.70 10.87
C PRO A 383 -9.83 -3.37 11.81
N TRP A 384 -9.25 -4.49 11.35
CA TRP A 384 -8.32 -5.35 12.11
C TRP A 384 -6.91 -5.35 11.51
N GLY A 385 -6.65 -4.48 10.52
CA GLY A 385 -5.38 -4.41 9.81
C GLY A 385 -4.25 -3.77 10.63
N SER A 386 -3.09 -3.62 9.98
CA SER A 386 -1.82 -3.17 10.57
C SER A 386 -1.88 -1.88 11.42
N MET A 387 -2.76 -0.92 11.14
CA MET A 387 -2.90 0.28 12.01
C MET A 387 -3.42 -0.04 13.42
N GLY A 388 -4.09 -1.18 13.61
CA GLY A 388 -4.48 -1.61 14.96
C GLY A 388 -3.27 -1.82 15.85
N VAL A 389 -2.15 -2.27 15.28
CA VAL A 389 -0.86 -2.42 15.98
C VAL A 389 -0.20 -1.06 16.22
N ASP A 390 -0.35 -0.10 15.29
CA ASP A 390 0.08 1.29 15.52
C ASP A 390 -0.65 1.92 16.71
N PHE A 391 -1.96 1.67 16.84
CA PHE A 391 -2.77 2.18 17.94
C PHE A 391 -2.38 1.59 19.29
N GLU A 392 -2.07 0.28 19.37
CA GLU A 392 -1.53 -0.31 20.61
C GLU A 392 -0.12 0.25 20.93
N PHE A 393 0.70 0.54 19.91
CA PHE A 393 1.99 1.20 20.13
C PHE A 393 1.83 2.64 20.66
N GLU A 394 0.83 3.38 20.18
CA GLU A 394 0.52 4.71 20.71
C GLU A 394 0.05 4.67 22.16
N LYS A 395 -0.77 3.71 22.55
CA LYS A 395 -1.10 3.50 23.98
C LYS A 395 0.14 3.22 24.80
N LEU A 396 1.08 2.42 24.28
CA LEU A 396 2.34 2.16 24.97
C LEU A 396 3.18 3.44 25.14
N LEU A 397 3.16 4.34 24.15
CA LEU A 397 3.77 5.67 24.29
C LEU A 397 3.02 6.54 25.31
N ASP A 398 1.69 6.48 25.37
CA ASP A 398 0.88 7.18 26.37
C ASP A 398 1.15 6.65 27.80
N GLU A 399 1.38 5.34 27.98
CA GLU A 399 1.78 4.71 29.24
C GLU A 399 3.19 5.14 29.70
N VAL A 400 4.15 5.23 28.76
CA VAL A 400 5.55 5.55 29.06
C VAL A 400 5.79 7.05 29.23
N PHE A 401 5.12 7.90 28.42
CA PHE A 401 5.39 9.33 28.29
C PHE A 401 4.25 10.24 28.76
N GLU A 402 3.12 9.67 29.18
CA GLU A 402 1.88 10.32 29.61
C GLU A 402 1.05 10.91 28.45
N ALA A 403 -0.21 10.50 28.32
CA ALA A 403 -1.10 10.82 27.18
C ALA A 403 -1.23 12.32 26.85
N GLU A 404 -1.19 13.20 27.85
CA GLU A 404 -1.20 14.66 27.64
C GLU A 404 0.05 15.12 26.87
N PHE A 405 1.23 14.58 27.18
CA PHE A 405 2.45 14.91 26.45
C PHE A 405 2.37 14.43 25.00
N MET A 406 1.89 13.20 24.77
CA MET A 406 1.73 12.65 23.42
C MET A 406 0.75 13.47 22.60
N THR A 407 -0.37 13.89 23.19
CA THR A 407 -1.37 14.78 22.56
C THR A 407 -0.73 16.12 22.17
N GLN A 408 0.00 16.77 23.07
CA GLN A 408 0.71 18.02 22.76
C GLN A 408 1.82 17.82 21.73
N PHE A 409 2.55 16.69 21.76
CA PHE A 409 3.61 16.41 20.80
C PHE A 409 3.05 16.23 19.38
N LYS A 410 2.00 15.42 19.20
CA LYS A 410 1.28 15.25 17.92
C LYS A 410 0.84 16.60 17.35
N LEU A 411 0.23 17.45 18.19
CA LEU A 411 -0.28 18.77 17.78
C LEU A 411 0.83 19.81 17.48
N LYS A 412 1.92 19.84 18.26
CA LYS A 412 2.98 20.86 18.13
C LYS A 412 4.12 20.44 17.19
N ARG A 413 4.28 19.15 16.91
CA ARG A 413 5.40 18.55 16.13
C ARG A 413 4.92 17.40 15.22
N PRO A 414 3.92 17.61 14.33
CA PRO A 414 3.33 16.53 13.53
C PRO A 414 4.34 15.78 12.64
N ALA A 415 5.28 16.47 11.99
CA ALA A 415 6.34 15.85 11.19
C ALA A 415 7.21 14.86 12.00
N ALA A 416 7.63 15.25 13.21
CA ALA A 416 8.42 14.38 14.09
C ALA A 416 7.58 13.21 14.67
N TYR A 417 6.27 13.37 14.84
CA TYR A 417 5.40 12.25 15.18
C TYR A 417 5.28 11.25 14.03
N ILE A 418 5.18 11.71 12.80
CA ILE A 418 5.24 10.84 11.61
C ILE A 418 6.59 10.09 11.57
N GLU A 419 7.71 10.76 11.81
CA GLU A 419 9.05 10.14 11.87
C GLU A 419 9.14 9.03 12.95
N LEU A 420 8.58 9.27 14.15
CA LEU A 420 8.49 8.26 15.21
C LEU A 420 7.66 7.04 14.79
N MET A 421 6.51 7.25 14.14
CA MET A 421 5.66 6.16 13.68
C MET A 421 6.27 5.40 12.50
N LEU A 422 7.02 6.05 11.60
CA LEU A 422 7.82 5.40 10.55
C LEU A 422 8.94 4.55 11.15
N SER A 423 9.61 5.06 12.20
CA SER A 423 10.62 4.28 12.93
C SER A 423 10.01 3.05 13.60
N PHE A 424 8.76 3.10 14.05
CA PHE A 424 8.04 1.93 14.55
C PHE A 424 7.64 0.96 13.42
N GLU A 425 7.05 1.46 12.33
CA GLU A 425 6.65 0.69 11.14
C GLU A 425 7.81 -0.15 10.60
N ALA A 426 9.01 0.44 10.48
CA ALA A 426 10.22 -0.27 10.05
C ALA A 426 10.63 -1.42 11.00
N ARG A 427 10.24 -1.37 12.27
CA ARG A 427 10.48 -2.44 13.25
C ARG A 427 9.34 -3.46 13.29
N LYS A 428 8.09 -3.00 13.14
CA LYS A 428 6.89 -3.84 13.03
C LYS A 428 7.00 -4.83 11.87
N ARG A 429 7.36 -4.38 10.66
CA ARG A 429 7.60 -5.26 9.50
C ARG A 429 8.69 -6.32 9.73
N SER A 430 9.64 -6.04 10.62
CA SER A 430 10.71 -6.98 11.00
C SER A 430 10.35 -7.92 12.17
N ALA A 431 9.08 -7.98 12.57
CA ALA A 431 8.59 -8.88 13.62
C ALA A 431 8.21 -10.26 13.07
N SER A 432 8.70 -11.31 13.72
CA SER A 432 8.38 -12.71 13.42
C SER A 432 8.35 -13.52 14.72
N HIS A 433 7.77 -14.73 14.68
CA HIS A 433 7.70 -15.57 15.88
C HIS A 433 9.09 -16.05 16.36
N HIS A 434 10.01 -16.27 15.42
CA HIS A 434 11.37 -16.77 15.71
C HIS A 434 12.40 -15.68 16.05
N ARG A 435 11.95 -14.45 16.35
CA ARG A 435 12.85 -13.34 16.65
C ARG A 435 12.98 -13.13 18.16
N ASP A 436 14.12 -13.55 18.69
CA ASP A 436 14.51 -13.34 20.09
C ASP A 436 15.16 -11.96 20.34
N SER A 437 15.52 -11.22 19.28
CA SER A 437 16.21 -9.93 19.41
C SER A 437 15.25 -8.75 19.61
N THR A 438 15.63 -7.85 20.51
CA THR A 438 14.89 -6.60 20.81
C THR A 438 14.62 -5.75 19.57
N PHE A 439 13.54 -4.98 19.63
CA PHE A 439 13.12 -4.03 18.61
C PHE A 439 13.58 -2.63 19.02
N ASN A 440 14.57 -2.11 18.28
CA ASN A 440 15.16 -0.80 18.51
C ASN A 440 14.42 0.27 17.69
N ILE A 441 13.53 1.01 18.34
CA ILE A 441 12.84 2.17 17.77
C ILE A 441 13.70 3.40 18.04
N PHE A 442 13.79 4.31 17.07
CA PHE A 442 14.56 5.54 17.14
C PHE A 442 13.58 6.71 17.21
N PRO A 443 13.28 7.26 18.41
CA PRO A 443 12.56 8.51 18.50
C PRO A 443 13.41 9.65 17.91
N PRO A 444 12.79 10.58 17.18
CA PRO A 444 13.53 11.67 16.56
C PRO A 444 14.05 12.66 17.61
N PHE A 445 15.09 13.40 17.27
CA PHE A 445 15.64 14.43 18.17
C PHE A 445 14.57 15.41 18.65
N ALA A 446 13.61 15.78 17.79
CA ALA A 446 12.50 16.65 18.14
C ALA A 446 11.55 16.06 19.20
N PHE A 447 11.40 14.73 19.31
CA PHE A 447 10.66 14.08 20.39
C PHE A 447 11.42 14.21 21.72
N ILE A 448 12.73 13.94 21.69
CA ILE A 448 13.61 13.99 22.86
C ILE A 448 13.73 15.42 23.43
N ASP A 449 13.99 16.39 22.56
CA ASP A 449 14.06 17.82 22.89
C ASP A 449 12.72 18.36 23.42
N TYR A 450 11.60 17.98 22.78
CA TYR A 450 10.27 18.42 23.22
C TYR A 450 9.89 17.80 24.57
N TYR A 451 10.18 16.52 24.82
CA TYR A 451 9.95 15.89 26.12
C TYR A 451 10.75 16.59 27.23
N ARG A 452 12.05 16.86 27.00
CA ARG A 452 12.89 17.59 27.96
C ARG A 452 12.32 18.97 28.28
N LYS A 453 11.87 19.72 27.26
CA LYS A 453 11.28 21.06 27.43
C LYS A 453 9.91 21.03 28.12
N TYR A 454 9.09 20.01 27.87
CA TYR A 454 7.72 19.91 28.41
C TYR A 454 7.68 19.35 29.85
N LYS A 455 8.54 18.38 30.18
CA LYS A 455 8.55 17.71 31.50
C LYS A 455 9.71 18.13 32.42
N GLY A 456 10.71 18.85 31.91
CA GLY A 456 11.93 19.19 32.66
C GLY A 456 12.79 17.98 33.03
N LYS A 457 12.64 16.86 32.32
CA LYS A 457 13.23 15.54 32.64
C LYS A 457 13.72 14.83 31.39
N GLU A 458 14.69 13.94 31.55
CA GLU A 458 15.17 13.07 30.47
C GLU A 458 14.20 11.93 30.18
N ILE A 459 14.11 11.51 28.92
CA ILE A 459 13.28 10.38 28.48
C ILE A 459 13.64 9.08 29.21
N GLU A 460 14.91 8.84 29.50
CA GLU A 460 15.36 7.66 30.25
C GLU A 460 14.69 7.56 31.63
N GLN A 461 14.39 8.70 32.26
CA GLN A 461 13.67 8.73 33.54
C GLN A 461 12.20 8.35 33.38
N ALA A 462 11.58 8.70 32.24
CA ALA A 462 10.21 8.29 31.90
C ALA A 462 10.11 6.77 31.72
N VAL A 463 11.02 6.21 30.90
CA VAL A 463 11.09 4.76 30.65
C VAL A 463 11.37 3.98 31.95
N LYS A 464 12.26 4.49 32.82
CA LYS A 464 12.47 3.89 34.15
C LYS A 464 11.25 4.00 35.07
N LYS A 465 10.53 5.14 35.05
CA LYS A 465 9.30 5.37 35.83
C LYS A 465 8.16 4.43 35.41
N CYS A 466 8.09 4.04 34.13
CA CYS A 466 7.09 3.08 33.63
C CYS A 466 7.16 1.70 34.35
N GLY A 467 8.31 1.32 34.90
CA GLY A 467 8.46 0.07 35.68
C GLY A 467 8.45 -1.24 34.88
N ARG A 468 8.09 -1.18 33.59
CA ARG A 468 8.14 -2.30 32.64
C ARG A 468 9.59 -2.73 32.35
N LYS A 469 9.97 -3.92 32.84
CA LYS A 469 11.33 -4.51 32.64
C LYS A 469 11.61 -4.95 31.20
N ASP A 470 10.55 -5.15 30.43
CA ASP A 470 10.56 -5.57 29.03
C ASP A 470 10.70 -4.39 28.05
N ILE A 471 10.82 -3.16 28.59
CA ILE A 471 11.08 -1.93 27.86
C ILE A 471 12.32 -1.27 28.47
N SER A 472 13.22 -0.75 27.63
CA SER A 472 14.40 -0.03 28.12
C SER A 472 14.82 1.10 27.20
N TRP A 473 15.50 2.09 27.77
CA TRP A 473 16.15 3.15 27.02
C TRP A 473 17.62 2.81 26.78
N SER A 474 18.09 2.99 25.55
CA SER A 474 19.49 2.81 25.19
C SER A 474 20.29 4.09 25.37
N THR A 475 21.55 3.97 25.79
CA THR A 475 22.55 5.05 25.75
C THR A 475 22.73 5.67 24.35
N GLN A 476 22.35 4.95 23.30
CA GLN A 476 22.33 5.43 21.91
C GLN A 476 21.03 6.15 21.50
N GLY A 477 20.15 6.47 22.45
CA GLY A 477 18.91 7.22 22.19
C GLY A 477 17.76 6.40 21.59
N MET A 478 17.78 5.07 21.77
CA MET A 478 16.75 4.16 21.25
C MET A 478 15.78 3.69 22.34
N LEU A 479 14.48 3.63 22.01
CA LEU A 479 13.49 2.88 22.77
C LEU A 479 13.58 1.41 22.36
N ARG A 480 13.94 0.52 23.30
CA ARG A 480 14.08 -0.91 23.06
C ARG A 480 12.88 -1.66 23.63
N LEU A 481 12.17 -2.38 22.78
CA LEU A 481 11.09 -3.28 23.16
C LEU A 481 11.57 -4.73 23.09
N GLN A 482 11.30 -5.54 24.12
CA GLN A 482 11.47 -7.00 24.02
C GLN A 482 10.46 -7.61 23.04
N PRO A 483 10.72 -8.81 22.49
CA PRO A 483 9.75 -9.52 21.66
C PRO A 483 8.38 -9.65 22.33
N SER A 484 8.32 -9.96 23.63
CA SER A 484 7.07 -10.04 24.41
C SER A 484 6.18 -8.80 24.30
N VAL A 485 6.78 -7.60 24.29
CA VAL A 485 6.05 -6.33 24.12
C VAL A 485 5.54 -6.23 22.69
N MET A 486 6.37 -6.49 21.68
CA MET A 486 5.92 -6.48 20.29
C MET A 486 4.78 -7.49 20.06
N MET A 487 4.81 -8.66 20.73
CA MET A 487 3.72 -9.63 20.72
C MET A 487 2.42 -9.07 21.31
N GLU A 488 2.51 -8.31 22.39
CA GLU A 488 1.39 -7.65 23.07
C GLU A 488 0.68 -6.67 22.13
N LEU A 489 1.42 -5.88 21.34
CA LEU A 489 0.87 -4.91 20.39
C LEU A 489 0.05 -5.57 19.25
N PHE A 490 0.45 -6.77 18.80
CA PHE A 490 -0.28 -7.50 17.76
C PHE A 490 -1.50 -8.26 18.30
N ARG A 491 -1.46 -8.72 19.55
CA ARG A 491 -2.46 -9.64 20.14
C ARG A 491 -3.92 -9.16 19.98
N PRO A 492 -4.27 -7.88 20.21
CA PRO A 492 -5.65 -7.41 20.04
C PRO A 492 -6.20 -7.54 18.62
N MET A 493 -5.36 -7.44 17.59
CA MET A 493 -5.78 -7.61 16.19
C MET A 493 -5.80 -9.08 15.79
N LEU A 494 -4.78 -9.86 16.16
CA LEU A 494 -4.75 -11.31 15.92
C LEU A 494 -5.99 -11.98 16.51
N ASN A 495 -6.34 -11.67 17.77
CA ASN A 495 -7.54 -12.21 18.40
C ASN A 495 -8.84 -11.91 17.62
N LYS A 496 -8.99 -10.71 17.04
CA LYS A 496 -10.17 -10.35 16.22
C LYS A 496 -10.20 -11.14 14.93
N ILE A 497 -9.04 -11.34 14.29
CA ILE A 497 -8.94 -12.12 13.04
C ILE A 497 -9.27 -13.58 13.32
N THR A 498 -8.66 -14.21 14.33
CA THR A 498 -9.00 -15.59 14.74
C THR A 498 -10.50 -15.74 15.05
N GLN A 499 -11.11 -14.78 15.77
CA GLN A 499 -12.55 -14.76 16.01
C GLN A 499 -13.37 -14.62 14.71
N GLY A 500 -12.90 -13.85 13.73
CA GLY A 500 -13.52 -13.73 12.40
C GLY A 500 -13.41 -14.99 11.53
N LEU A 501 -12.36 -15.79 11.72
CA LEU A 501 -12.14 -17.07 11.03
C LEU A 501 -12.96 -18.22 11.62
N ASN A 502 -13.26 -18.18 12.93
CA ASN A 502 -14.05 -19.21 13.62
C ASN A 502 -15.37 -19.51 12.88
N GLY A 503 -15.65 -20.80 12.69
CA GLY A 503 -16.82 -21.29 11.94
C GLY A 503 -16.67 -21.29 10.42
N LYS A 504 -15.70 -20.55 9.84
CA LYS A 504 -15.44 -20.55 8.38
C LYS A 504 -14.36 -21.53 7.95
N VAL A 505 -13.38 -21.79 8.82
CA VAL A 505 -12.25 -22.69 8.50
C VAL A 505 -12.73 -24.10 8.12
N VAL A 506 -13.81 -24.59 8.73
CA VAL A 506 -14.41 -25.90 8.42
C VAL A 506 -15.10 -25.99 7.05
N GLN A 507 -15.18 -24.87 6.31
CA GLN A 507 -15.87 -24.77 5.02
C GLN A 507 -14.89 -24.69 3.83
N ALA A 508 -13.59 -24.56 4.10
CA ALA A 508 -12.53 -24.48 3.10
C ALA A 508 -11.59 -25.70 3.22
N THR A 509 -11.16 -26.26 2.08
CA THR A 509 -10.14 -27.30 2.02
C THR A 509 -8.73 -26.74 1.98
N SER A 510 -8.56 -25.42 1.80
CA SER A 510 -7.26 -24.74 1.78
C SER A 510 -7.38 -23.27 2.22
N LEU A 511 -6.32 -22.72 2.80
CA LEU A 511 -6.24 -21.34 3.27
C LEU A 511 -5.18 -20.56 2.49
N ALA A 512 -5.57 -19.46 1.84
CA ALA A 512 -4.68 -18.52 1.19
C ALA A 512 -4.69 -17.19 1.98
N ILE A 513 -3.66 -16.98 2.80
CA ILE A 513 -3.47 -15.70 3.48
C ILE A 513 -2.74 -14.76 2.54
N CYS A 514 -3.42 -13.71 2.12
CA CYS A 514 -2.87 -12.61 1.34
C CYS A 514 -2.63 -11.44 2.30
N GLY A 515 -1.64 -10.60 2.06
CA GLY A 515 -1.47 -9.45 2.94
C GLY A 515 -0.39 -8.50 2.48
N PHE A 516 -0.78 -7.50 1.71
CA PHE A 516 0.10 -6.42 1.28
C PHE A 516 0.37 -5.44 2.43
N GLY A 517 1.24 -5.85 3.36
CA GLY A 517 1.78 -5.04 4.46
C GLY A 517 1.56 -5.61 5.87
N TYR A 518 0.67 -6.59 6.05
CA TYR A 518 0.50 -7.28 7.36
C TYR A 518 1.01 -8.73 7.33
N ALA A 519 1.02 -9.39 6.16
CA ALA A 519 1.63 -10.71 5.97
C ALA A 519 3.15 -10.66 5.69
N GLU A 520 3.77 -9.48 5.57
CA GLU A 520 5.25 -9.36 5.61
C GLU A 520 5.81 -9.76 6.99
N CYS A 521 4.99 -9.70 8.04
CA CYS A 521 5.30 -10.37 9.31
C CYS A 521 5.09 -11.88 9.15
N HIS A 522 6.17 -12.67 9.22
CA HIS A 522 6.19 -14.14 9.23
C HIS A 522 5.48 -14.72 10.47
N ARG A 523 4.16 -14.56 10.51
CA ARG A 523 3.36 -14.75 11.71
C ARG A 523 1.87 -14.97 11.50
N PHE A 524 1.42 -14.93 10.26
CA PHE A 524 0.12 -15.48 9.87
C PHE A 524 0.20 -16.98 9.56
N ASP A 525 1.42 -17.52 9.44
CA ASP A 525 1.71 -18.92 9.08
C ASP A 525 1.62 -19.89 10.30
N SER A 526 1.03 -19.47 11.43
CA SER A 526 0.99 -20.21 12.70
C SER A 526 -0.32 -20.07 13.47
#